data_AF-A0A316UDP7-F1
#
_entry.id   AF-A0A316UDP7-F1
#
_cell.length_a   1.000
_cell.length_b   1.000
_cell.length_c   1.000
_cell.angle_alpha   90.00
_cell.angle_beta   90.00
_cell.angle_gamma   90.00
#
_symmetry.space_group_name_H-M   'P 1'
#
loop_
_entity.id
_entity.type
_entity.pdbx_description
1 polymer ?
#
loop_
_entity_poly.entity_id
_entity_poly.type
_entity_poly.pdbx_seq_one_letter_code
_entity_poly.pdbx_strand_id
1 'polypeptide(L)'
;MRLLYLRSLSFVAVGSLASLVTITASLSASGPAQSSAAEAAAVQGPHGSYSSIIVFGDSLSDDGSGAWELTKHAWPRDPAYDEGRFCNGLVWVEHLARWVGGTERPQMERGKERAGTRIPWLDDRAFGGATLDNARNQGRTGYRSDVPVPAVKDQVQRYLRERQGERLNDSTLFIVGGGGNE
;
A
#
# COMPACT_ATOMS: atom_id res chain seq x y z
N MET A 1 46.20 7.01 -56.07
CA MET A 1 46.45 7.73 -54.80
C MET A 1 46.50 6.71 -53.67
N ARG A 2 47.65 6.68 -52.98
CA ARG A 2 47.98 6.23 -51.61
C ARG A 2 47.00 5.38 -50.77
N LEU A 3 47.54 4.22 -50.32
CA LEU A 3 47.58 3.61 -48.96
C LEU A 3 46.27 3.17 -48.27
N LEU A 4 45.99 1.86 -48.12
CA LEU A 4 46.41 0.87 -47.08
C LEU A 4 45.75 1.03 -45.70
N TYR A 5 45.00 0.02 -45.25
CA TYR A 5 45.23 -0.66 -43.95
C TYR A 5 44.48 -2.02 -43.87
N LEU A 6 45.24 -3.12 -43.73
CA LEU A 6 44.78 -4.43 -43.27
C LEU A 6 44.96 -4.48 -41.74
N ARG A 7 44.02 -5.10 -41.00
CA ARG A 7 44.34 -5.94 -39.82
C ARG A 7 43.20 -6.94 -39.57
N SER A 8 43.58 -8.22 -39.57
CA SER A 8 42.82 -9.36 -39.07
C SER A 8 42.74 -9.35 -37.55
N LEU A 9 41.67 -9.87 -36.96
CA LEU A 9 41.72 -10.55 -35.66
C LEU A 9 40.54 -11.51 -35.50
N SER A 10 40.86 -12.79 -35.33
CA SER A 10 39.95 -13.86 -34.92
C SER A 10 39.92 -13.95 -33.40
N PHE A 11 38.77 -14.27 -32.80
CA PHE A 11 38.70 -14.90 -31.48
C PHE A 11 37.56 -15.93 -31.45
N VAL A 12 37.89 -17.12 -30.95
CA VAL A 12 36.99 -18.23 -30.58
C VAL A 12 37.18 -18.48 -29.08
N ALA A 13 36.10 -18.88 -28.40
CA ALA A 13 35.99 -19.67 -27.15
C ALA A 13 34.93 -19.03 -26.23
N VAL A 14 33.75 -19.63 -26.05
CA VAL A 14 33.44 -20.79 -25.18
C VAL A 14 33.67 -20.48 -23.70
N GLY A 15 32.64 -20.69 -22.87
CA GLY A 15 32.85 -21.13 -21.49
C GLY A 15 32.10 -20.33 -20.42
N SER A 16 31.08 -20.97 -19.86
CA SER A 16 30.48 -20.71 -18.55
C SER A 16 31.54 -20.54 -17.46
N LEU A 17 31.38 -19.53 -16.58
CA LEU A 17 32.08 -19.50 -15.30
C LEU A 17 31.13 -19.02 -14.20
N ALA A 18 30.77 -19.99 -13.35
CA ALA A 18 30.27 -19.77 -12.01
C ALA A 18 31.27 -18.90 -11.24
N SER A 19 30.80 -17.86 -10.55
CA SER A 19 31.65 -17.05 -9.69
C SER A 19 32.10 -17.88 -8.49
N LEU A 20 33.38 -18.24 -8.48
CA LEU A 20 34.10 -18.73 -7.31
C LEU A 20 34.15 -17.61 -6.26
N VAL A 21 33.64 -17.87 -5.05
CA VAL A 21 33.89 -17.02 -3.88
C VAL A 21 35.18 -17.51 -3.24
N THR A 22 36.27 -16.77 -3.40
CA THR A 22 37.52 -17.00 -2.68
C THR A 22 37.42 -16.31 -1.32
N ILE A 23 37.35 -17.08 -0.22
CA ILE A 23 37.47 -16.52 1.13
C ILE A 23 38.95 -16.51 1.50
N THR A 24 39.58 -15.33 1.43
CA THR A 24 40.86 -15.09 2.10
C THR A 24 40.59 -14.52 3.49
N ALA A 25 40.88 -15.29 4.53
CA ALA A 25 40.97 -14.74 5.88
C ALA A 25 42.38 -14.14 6.08
N SER A 26 42.46 -12.83 6.23
CA SER A 26 43.68 -12.15 6.66
C SER A 26 43.48 -11.65 8.09
N LEU A 27 44.36 -12.09 8.99
CA LEU A 27 44.38 -11.69 10.40
C LEU A 27 45.39 -10.54 10.57
N SER A 28 44.93 -9.34 10.95
CA SER A 28 45.81 -8.31 11.52
C SER A 28 45.06 -7.19 12.26
N ALA A 29 45.31 -7.17 13.58
CA ALA A 29 45.50 -6.05 14.52
C ALA A 29 44.59 -4.80 14.51
N SER A 30 43.94 -4.63 15.66
CA SER A 30 43.49 -3.42 16.37
C SER A 30 43.78 -2.03 15.77
N GLY A 31 42.70 -1.33 15.42
CA GLY A 31 42.59 0.13 15.27
C GLY A 31 41.17 0.58 15.67
N PRO A 32 40.95 1.83 16.11
CA PRO A 32 39.69 2.25 16.72
C PRO A 32 38.53 2.21 15.72
N ALA A 33 37.38 1.80 16.23
CA ALA A 33 36.14 1.56 15.51
C ALA A 33 35.71 2.74 14.63
N GLN A 34 35.88 2.60 13.32
CA GLN A 34 34.98 3.23 12.37
C GLN A 34 33.76 2.30 12.29
N SER A 35 32.65 2.70 12.92
CA SER A 35 31.37 2.02 12.71
C SER A 35 30.95 2.29 11.27
N SER A 36 31.37 1.43 10.34
CA SER A 36 30.55 1.23 9.16
C SER A 36 29.27 0.59 9.68
N ALA A 37 28.21 1.40 9.72
CA ALA A 37 26.87 0.86 9.70
C ALA A 37 26.79 0.04 8.42
N ALA A 38 27.12 -1.25 8.53
CA ALA A 38 26.72 -2.25 7.58
C ALA A 38 25.21 -2.14 7.55
N GLU A 39 24.74 -1.43 6.53
CA GLU A 39 23.36 -1.29 6.10
C GLU A 39 22.63 -2.57 6.49
N ALA A 40 21.78 -2.49 7.50
CA ALA A 40 20.93 -3.59 7.86
C ALA A 40 20.04 -3.83 6.66
N ALA A 41 20.43 -4.78 5.80
CA ALA A 41 19.64 -5.21 4.68
C ALA A 41 18.32 -5.70 5.26
N ALA A 42 17.31 -4.83 5.19
CA ALA A 42 15.97 -5.13 5.61
C ALA A 42 15.58 -6.42 4.89
N VAL A 43 15.28 -7.46 5.65
CA VAL A 43 14.72 -8.71 5.13
C VAL A 43 13.41 -8.33 4.46
N GLN A 44 13.44 -8.14 3.14
CA GLN A 44 12.24 -8.03 2.36
C GLN A 44 11.58 -9.41 2.40
N GLY A 45 10.39 -9.48 2.98
CA GLY A 45 9.56 -10.67 2.88
C GLY A 45 9.29 -11.00 1.40
N PRO A 46 8.78 -12.19 1.08
CA PRO A 46 8.50 -12.62 -0.30
C PRO A 46 7.45 -11.76 -1.04
N HIS A 47 6.88 -10.76 -0.37
CA HIS A 47 6.02 -9.73 -0.95
C HIS A 47 6.85 -8.45 -1.00
N GLY A 48 7.14 -7.92 -2.19
CA GLY A 48 7.79 -6.61 -2.31
C GLY A 48 7.06 -5.59 -1.42
N SER A 49 7.82 -4.76 -0.69
CA SER A 49 7.22 -3.76 0.19
C SER A 49 6.40 -2.77 -0.63
N TYR A 50 5.09 -2.75 -0.43
CA TYR A 50 4.23 -1.72 -1.00
C TYR A 50 4.52 -0.39 -0.30
N SER A 51 4.76 0.67 -1.08
CA SER A 51 4.98 2.01 -0.53
C SER A 51 3.68 2.77 -0.26
N SER A 52 2.57 2.28 -0.81
CA SER A 52 1.24 2.88 -0.71
C SER A 52 0.14 1.85 -0.94
N ILE A 53 -0.99 2.04 -0.28
CA ILE A 53 -2.23 1.29 -0.49
C ILE A 53 -3.33 2.28 -0.83
N ILE A 54 -4.07 2.03 -1.91
CA ILE A 54 -5.26 2.78 -2.28
C ILE A 54 -6.46 1.83 -2.19
N VAL A 55 -7.48 2.23 -1.43
CA VAL A 55 -8.66 1.40 -1.19
C VAL A 55 -9.90 2.06 -1.78
N PHE A 56 -10.68 1.26 -2.50
CA PHE A 56 -12.01 1.60 -2.97
C PHE A 56 -12.99 0.55 -2.44
N GLY A 57 -14.12 0.99 -1.90
CA GLY A 57 -15.15 0.06 -1.49
C GLY A 57 -16.25 0.62 -0.63
N ASP A 58 -16.74 -0.22 0.27
CA ASP A 58 -17.90 0.01 1.11
C ASP A 58 -17.55 -0.01 2.61
N SER A 59 -18.55 -0.25 3.47
CA SER A 59 -18.42 -0.29 4.92
C SER A 59 -17.42 -1.32 5.44
N LEU A 60 -17.14 -2.39 4.69
CA LEU A 60 -16.15 -3.39 5.10
C LEU A 60 -14.72 -2.84 5.04
N SER A 61 -14.49 -1.80 4.27
CA SER A 61 -13.18 -1.19 4.08
C SER A 61 -13.09 0.25 4.56
N ASP A 62 -14.20 0.99 4.69
CA ASP A 62 -14.24 2.40 5.14
C ASP A 62 -13.64 2.57 6.54
N ASP A 63 -12.46 3.19 6.59
CA ASP A 63 -11.72 3.56 7.80
C ASP A 63 -12.28 4.80 8.53
N GLY A 64 -13.47 5.28 8.16
CA GLY A 64 -14.06 6.50 8.67
C GLY A 64 -13.73 7.74 7.82
N SER A 65 -12.92 7.63 6.77
CA SER A 65 -12.71 8.70 5.79
C SER A 65 -13.90 8.94 4.86
N GLY A 66 -14.79 7.94 4.71
CA GLY A 66 -15.93 7.98 3.79
C GLY A 66 -17.21 8.49 4.44
N ALA A 67 -18.02 7.56 4.97
CA ALA A 67 -19.36 7.85 5.47
C ALA A 67 -19.35 8.78 6.69
N TRP A 68 -18.38 8.62 7.58
CA TRP A 68 -18.26 9.43 8.80
C TRP A 68 -17.98 10.89 8.49
N GLU A 69 -17.01 11.18 7.61
CA GLU A 69 -16.76 12.54 7.13
C GLU A 69 -17.94 13.11 6.33
N LEU A 70 -18.52 12.32 5.42
CA LEU A 70 -19.66 12.75 4.59
C LEU A 70 -20.87 13.18 5.44
N THR A 71 -21.12 12.46 6.54
CA THR A 71 -22.24 12.74 7.44
C THR A 71 -21.91 13.74 8.54
N LYS A 72 -20.75 14.42 8.47
CA LYS A 72 -20.27 15.36 9.50
C LYS A 72 -20.24 14.71 10.89
N HIS A 73 -19.67 13.52 10.96
CA HIS A 73 -19.48 12.75 12.19
C HIS A 73 -20.80 12.35 12.86
N ALA A 74 -21.86 12.14 12.06
CA ALA A 74 -23.18 11.74 12.55
C ALA A 74 -23.52 10.26 12.31
N TRP A 75 -22.75 9.57 11.48
CA TRP A 75 -22.98 8.16 11.11
C TRP A 75 -21.67 7.42 10.80
N PRO A 76 -21.45 6.21 11.34
CA PRO A 76 -22.31 5.46 12.26
C PRO A 76 -22.45 6.13 13.64
N ARG A 77 -23.67 6.10 14.21
CA ARG A 77 -23.99 6.82 15.47
C ARG A 77 -23.76 5.99 16.74
N ASP A 78 -23.85 4.66 16.61
CA ASP A 78 -23.74 3.78 17.77
C ASP A 78 -22.31 3.84 18.34
N PRO A 79 -22.12 4.10 19.65
CA PRO A 79 -20.79 4.17 20.26
C PRO A 79 -20.01 2.84 20.23
N ALA A 80 -20.63 1.73 19.82
CA ALA A 80 -19.94 0.48 19.52
C ALA A 80 -19.10 0.54 18.23
N TYR A 81 -19.37 1.51 17.36
CA TYR A 81 -18.54 1.80 16.19
C TYR A 81 -17.41 2.74 16.54
N ASP A 82 -16.20 2.38 16.11
CA ASP A 82 -14.99 3.09 16.50
C ASP A 82 -14.65 4.18 15.48
N GLU A 83 -14.64 5.44 15.91
CA GLU A 83 -14.23 6.61 15.12
C GLU A 83 -14.69 6.59 13.64
N GLY A 84 -15.96 6.26 13.42
CA GLY A 84 -16.56 6.26 12.08
C GLY A 84 -16.44 4.97 11.27
N ARG A 85 -15.67 3.97 11.72
CA ARG A 85 -15.62 2.63 11.10
C ARG A 85 -16.93 1.90 11.31
N PHE A 86 -17.26 0.98 10.41
CA PHE A 86 -18.37 0.03 10.59
C PHE A 86 -17.95 -1.24 11.36
N CYS A 87 -17.00 -1.09 12.28
CA CYS A 87 -16.62 -2.11 13.26
C CYS A 87 -16.17 -1.44 14.58
N ASN A 88 -15.88 -2.24 15.60
CA ASN A 88 -15.46 -1.79 16.93
C ASN A 88 -13.93 -1.63 17.07
N GLY A 89 -13.26 -1.27 15.97
CA GLY A 89 -11.81 -1.17 15.90
C GLY A 89 -11.34 -0.83 14.49
N LEU A 90 -10.13 -1.30 14.15
CA LEU A 90 -9.60 -1.16 12.79
C LEU A 90 -10.37 -2.04 11.79
N VAL A 91 -10.54 -1.53 10.58
CA VAL A 91 -10.99 -2.35 9.45
C VAL A 91 -9.81 -3.17 8.88
N TRP A 92 -10.12 -4.22 8.11
CA TRP A 92 -9.11 -5.16 7.63
C TRP A 92 -8.01 -4.50 6.77
N VAL A 93 -8.35 -3.44 6.03
CA VAL A 93 -7.37 -2.68 5.21
C VAL A 93 -6.36 -1.92 6.06
N GLU A 94 -6.75 -1.45 7.24
CA GLU A 94 -5.85 -0.82 8.20
C GLU A 94 -4.88 -1.85 8.79
N HIS A 95 -5.37 -3.06 9.12
CA HIS A 95 -4.51 -4.17 9.53
C HIS A 95 -3.53 -4.58 8.43
N LEU A 96 -4.00 -4.69 7.19
CA LEU A 96 -3.15 -5.02 6.05
C LEU A 96 -2.07 -3.94 5.84
N ALA A 97 -2.44 -2.66 5.90
CA ALA A 97 -1.51 -1.55 5.74
C ALA A 97 -0.39 -1.59 6.78
N ARG A 98 -0.68 -1.91 8.04
CA ARG A 98 0.34 -2.08 9.08
C ARG A 98 1.25 -3.28 8.82
N TRP A 99 0.74 -4.32 8.16
CA TRP A 99 1.55 -5.50 7.86
C TRP A 99 2.51 -5.28 6.69
N VAL A 100 2.08 -4.59 5.63
CA VAL A 100 2.90 -4.40 4.41
C VAL A 100 3.75 -3.12 4.40
N GLY A 101 3.43 -2.14 5.25
CA GLY A 101 4.11 -0.83 5.29
C GLY A 101 5.49 -0.80 5.97
N GLY A 102 5.98 -1.92 6.48
CA GLY A 102 7.40 -2.09 6.85
C GLY A 102 7.90 -1.33 8.09
N THR A 103 7.14 -0.42 8.69
CA THR A 103 7.50 0.12 10.02
C THR A 103 7.28 -0.99 11.04
N GLU A 104 8.34 -1.35 11.76
CA GLU A 104 8.37 -2.28 12.88
C GLU A 104 7.00 -2.46 13.51
N ARG A 105 6.49 -3.70 13.54
CA ARG A 105 5.27 -4.06 14.26
C ARG A 105 5.21 -3.23 15.54
N PRO A 106 4.37 -2.17 15.63
CA PRO A 106 4.17 -1.52 16.90
C PRO A 106 3.71 -2.67 17.78
N GLN A 107 4.47 -2.97 18.82
CA GLN A 107 4.24 -4.13 19.67
C GLN A 107 2.74 -4.14 19.95
N MET A 108 2.05 -5.09 19.32
CA MET A 108 0.59 -5.03 19.13
C MET A 108 -0.02 -5.28 20.51
N GLU A 109 -0.03 -4.26 21.36
CA GLU A 109 -0.75 -4.27 22.61
C GLU A 109 -2.22 -4.23 22.23
N ARG A 110 -2.78 -5.44 22.09
CA ARG A 110 -4.19 -5.70 21.87
C ARG A 110 -5.02 -4.76 22.75
N GLY A 111 -5.76 -3.83 22.12
CA GLY A 111 -6.58 -2.85 22.83
C GLY A 111 -5.97 -1.45 23.02
N LYS A 112 -4.77 -1.16 22.49
CA LYS A 112 -4.21 0.21 22.41
C LYS A 112 -4.08 0.76 20.98
N GLU A 113 -4.62 0.04 20.01
CA GLU A 113 -4.77 0.55 18.64
C GLU A 113 -5.73 1.72 18.70
N ARG A 114 -5.21 2.94 18.78
CA ARG A 114 -6.06 4.14 18.72
C ARG A 114 -6.56 4.27 17.30
N ALA A 115 -7.87 4.16 17.10
CA ALA A 115 -8.53 4.37 15.82
C ALA A 115 -8.25 5.75 15.20
N GLY A 116 -7.79 6.73 15.98
CA GLY A 116 -7.35 8.02 15.45
C GLY A 116 -5.99 8.04 14.77
N THR A 117 -5.26 6.92 14.72
CA THR A 117 -3.92 6.88 14.11
C THR A 117 -4.03 6.64 12.61
N ARG A 118 -4.12 7.72 11.82
CA ARG A 118 -4.03 7.65 10.36
C ARG A 118 -2.74 6.95 9.94
N ILE A 119 -2.87 5.94 9.09
CA ILE A 119 -1.72 5.21 8.51
C ILE A 119 -1.22 6.02 7.30
N PRO A 120 -0.01 6.62 7.32
CA PRO A 120 0.40 7.59 6.30
C PRO A 120 0.44 7.06 4.86
N TRP A 121 0.61 5.76 4.68
CA TRP A 121 0.67 5.09 3.38
C TRP A 121 -0.65 4.42 2.97
N LEU A 122 -1.75 4.66 3.70
CA LEU A 122 -3.09 4.21 3.36
C LEU A 122 -3.93 5.41 2.89
N ASP A 123 -4.38 5.38 1.63
CA ASP A 123 -5.36 6.30 1.04
C ASP A 123 -6.66 5.52 0.86
N ASP A 124 -7.51 5.57 1.89
CA ASP A 124 -8.84 4.98 1.84
C ASP A 124 -9.85 5.96 1.22
N ARG A 125 -10.62 5.44 0.27
CA ARG A 125 -11.64 6.16 -0.51
C ARG A 125 -12.96 5.43 -0.53
N ALA A 126 -13.09 4.38 0.31
CA ALA A 126 -14.32 3.65 0.50
C ALA A 126 -15.39 4.54 1.15
N PHE A 127 -16.65 4.21 0.90
CA PHE A 127 -17.79 4.86 1.54
C PHE A 127 -18.75 3.80 2.04
N GLY A 128 -19.03 3.78 3.34
CA GLY A 128 -20.07 2.93 3.93
C GLY A 128 -21.40 3.05 3.20
N GLY A 129 -21.91 1.94 2.66
CA GLY A 129 -23.13 1.89 1.86
C GLY A 129 -22.94 2.06 0.34
N ALA A 130 -21.70 2.09 -0.15
CA ALA A 130 -21.41 2.11 -1.58
C ALA A 130 -21.85 0.81 -2.27
N THR A 131 -22.50 0.94 -3.42
CA THR A 131 -22.74 -0.14 -4.39
C THR A 131 -21.63 -0.15 -5.45
N LEU A 132 -21.62 -1.16 -6.32
CA LEU A 132 -20.71 -1.20 -7.47
C LEU A 132 -21.03 -0.13 -8.53
N ASP A 133 -22.31 0.21 -8.73
CA ASP A 133 -22.76 1.17 -9.75
C ASP A 133 -24.07 1.88 -9.37
N ASN A 134 -23.98 3.18 -9.08
CA ASN A 134 -25.14 4.03 -8.75
C ASN A 134 -26.15 4.17 -9.90
N ALA A 135 -25.75 3.93 -11.15
CA ALA A 135 -26.68 3.92 -12.27
C ALA A 135 -27.62 2.70 -12.25
N ARG A 136 -27.26 1.63 -11.52
CA ARG A 136 -28.08 0.43 -11.34
C ARG A 136 -28.79 0.43 -9.99
N ASN A 137 -28.06 0.72 -8.93
CA ASN A 137 -28.61 0.87 -7.59
C ASN A 137 -27.82 1.96 -6.84
N GLN A 138 -28.51 3.02 -6.41
CA GLN A 138 -27.90 4.13 -5.68
C GLN A 138 -27.49 3.68 -4.29
N GLY A 139 -26.18 3.60 -4.05
CA GLY A 139 -25.62 3.39 -2.72
C GLY A 139 -25.98 4.54 -1.77
N ARG A 140 -26.30 4.19 -0.53
CA ARG A 140 -26.71 5.17 0.50
C ARG A 140 -26.16 4.80 1.87
N THR A 141 -25.95 5.83 2.68
CA THR A 141 -25.50 5.74 4.08
C THR A 141 -26.43 6.55 4.98
N GLY A 142 -26.08 6.65 6.26
CA GLY A 142 -26.85 7.39 7.27
C GLY A 142 -27.90 6.54 7.97
N TYR A 143 -28.44 7.06 9.07
CA TYR A 143 -29.38 6.35 9.94
C TYR A 143 -30.62 5.83 9.21
N ARG A 144 -31.10 6.57 8.21
CA ARG A 144 -32.26 6.17 7.39
C ARG A 144 -31.87 5.61 6.02
N SER A 145 -30.58 5.39 5.78
CA SER A 145 -30.04 5.02 4.46
C SER A 145 -30.54 5.98 3.37
N ASP A 146 -30.50 7.29 3.64
CA ASP A 146 -31.04 8.36 2.79
C ASP A 146 -29.95 9.29 2.24
N VAL A 147 -28.71 9.20 2.74
CA VAL A 147 -27.57 10.00 2.26
C VAL A 147 -26.90 9.30 1.09
N PRO A 148 -26.93 9.83 -0.14
CA PRO A 148 -26.29 9.18 -1.28
C PRO A 148 -24.76 9.17 -1.15
N VAL A 149 -24.14 8.05 -1.50
CA VAL A 149 -22.67 7.90 -1.52
C VAL A 149 -22.16 7.56 -2.93
N PRO A 150 -20.90 7.88 -3.28
CA PRO A 150 -20.29 7.44 -4.52
C PRO A 150 -20.21 5.91 -4.60
N ALA A 151 -20.60 5.33 -5.73
CA ALA A 151 -20.38 3.92 -5.98
C ALA A 151 -18.89 3.62 -6.13
N VAL A 152 -18.49 2.36 -6.00
CA VAL A 152 -17.08 1.93 -6.17
C VAL A 152 -16.53 2.38 -7.52
N LYS A 153 -17.34 2.28 -8.59
CA LYS A 153 -16.99 2.83 -9.91
C LYS A 153 -16.67 4.33 -9.87
N ASP A 154 -17.46 5.12 -9.14
CA ASP A 154 -17.28 6.57 -9.04
C ASP A 154 -16.02 6.92 -8.22
N GLN A 155 -15.73 6.15 -7.17
CA GLN A 155 -14.52 6.29 -6.36
C GLN A 155 -13.25 6.08 -7.20
N VAL A 156 -13.22 5.02 -8.01
CA VAL A 156 -12.11 4.74 -8.95
C VAL A 156 -11.98 5.85 -9.99
N GLN A 157 -13.08 6.26 -10.61
CA GLN A 157 -13.05 7.32 -11.62
C GLN A 157 -12.57 8.66 -11.04
N ARG A 158 -12.95 8.97 -9.79
CA ARG A 158 -12.48 10.15 -9.09
C ARG A 158 -10.97 10.08 -8.86
N TYR A 159 -10.44 8.96 -8.39
CA TYR A 159 -9.00 8.76 -8.24
C TYR A 159 -8.24 8.98 -9.56
N LEU A 160 -8.71 8.36 -10.65
CA LEU A 160 -8.05 8.49 -11.96
C LEU A 160 -8.05 9.93 -12.49
N ARG A 161 -9.12 10.71 -12.20
CA ARG A 161 -9.15 12.15 -12.54
C ARG A 161 -8.19 12.96 -11.69
N GLU A 162 -8.15 12.69 -10.38
CA GLU A 162 -7.24 13.39 -9.45
C GLU A 162 -5.76 13.13 -9.78
N ARG A 163 -5.45 11.92 -10.27
CA ARG A 163 -4.09 11.49 -10.63
C ARG A 163 -3.78 11.65 -12.11
N GLN A 164 -4.59 12.39 -12.85
CA GLN A 164 -4.42 12.54 -14.28
C GLN A 164 -3.07 13.20 -14.60
N GLY A 165 -2.23 12.51 -15.38
CA GLY A 165 -0.90 12.98 -15.74
C GLY A 165 0.20 12.60 -14.74
N GLU A 166 -0.14 11.99 -13.62
CA GLU A 166 0.84 11.37 -12.70
C GLU A 166 1.20 9.96 -13.19
N ARG A 167 2.48 9.59 -13.08
CA ARG A 167 2.90 8.20 -13.28
C ARG A 167 2.47 7.39 -12.06
N LEU A 168 1.73 6.30 -12.28
CA LEU A 168 1.38 5.38 -11.21
C LEU A 168 2.65 4.79 -10.58
N ASN A 169 2.67 4.75 -9.25
CA ASN A 169 3.76 4.13 -8.52
C ASN A 169 3.58 2.60 -8.59
N ASP A 170 4.55 1.92 -9.21
CA ASP A 170 4.55 0.46 -9.42
C ASP A 170 4.55 -0.34 -8.09
N SER A 171 4.86 0.32 -6.97
CA SER A 171 4.80 -0.22 -5.61
C SER A 171 3.49 0.12 -4.89
N THR A 172 2.43 0.50 -5.61
CA THR A 172 1.09 0.74 -5.04
C THR A 172 0.26 -0.53 -5.06
N LEU A 173 -0.30 -0.89 -3.90
CA LEU A 173 -1.35 -1.90 -3.81
C LEU A 173 -2.73 -1.24 -3.99
N PHE A 174 -3.47 -1.66 -5.00
CA PHE A 174 -4.87 -1.25 -5.17
C PHE A 174 -5.80 -2.32 -4.62
N ILE A 175 -6.77 -1.90 -3.82
CA ILE A 175 -7.81 -2.75 -3.24
C ILE A 175 -9.16 -2.25 -3.74
N VAL A 176 -9.96 -3.15 -4.30
CA VAL A 176 -11.32 -2.87 -4.76
C VAL A 176 -12.24 -3.89 -4.12
N GLY A 177 -13.16 -3.43 -3.28
CA GLY A 177 -14.18 -4.26 -2.63
C GLY A 177 -15.57 -3.65 -2.80
N GLY A 178 -16.61 -4.48 -2.81
CA GLY A 178 -18.00 -4.06 -2.98
C GLY A 178 -18.89 -5.23 -3.39
N GLY A 179 -20.20 -5.03 -3.46
CA GLY A 179 -21.16 -6.08 -3.83
C GLY A 179 -22.14 -6.46 -2.71
N GLY A 180 -21.90 -6.02 -1.47
CA GLY A 180 -22.77 -6.33 -0.33
C GLY A 180 -23.98 -5.42 -0.15
N ASN A 181 -24.06 -4.29 -0.87
CA ASN A 181 -25.08 -3.24 -0.69
C ASN A 181 -26.07 -3.17 -1.88
N GLU A 182 -26.07 -4.20 -2.70
CA GLU A 182 -26.71 -4.29 -4.01
C GLU A 182 -28.22 -4.49 -3.96
#